data_AF-A0A7X9DGT3-F1
#
_entry.id   AF-A0A7X9DGT3-F1
#
_cell.length_a   1.000
_cell.length_b   1.000
_cell.length_c   1.000
_cell.angle_alpha   90.00
_cell.angle_beta   90.00
_cell.angle_gamma   90.00
#
_symmetry.space_group_name_H-M   'P 1'
#
loop_
_entity.id
_entity.type
_entity.pdbx_description
1 polymer ?
#
loop_
_entity_poly.entity_id
_entity_poly.type
_entity_poly.pdbx_seq_one_letter_code
_entity_poly.pdbx_strand_id
1 'polypeptide(L)'
;MPIILLICVHISTYAQMPDWAMMKDKEGNTYYFDKSGKIYTDDVESAYKPVSRDGLEYYTAKVKSLWKAGHRTQSLVIAKSILALKESSMNVVKAKKDINAFMRDMQMKHGKRFVDISREAWLYLTKEDTTMYVFNDKVPYIVALQGNAEIIAAKSVDSLQYSSTVMRAGIRFSDTSGYDAIMTIVAESFAGTIESIRVLEQHWRTVAFDTFDRELLKYSDSMALYSFVTRDNVELKGMELLLAKENRGYCVRIFTTKERYDLYKDTMLTIINSFSTP
;
A
#
# COMPACT_ATOMS: atom_id res chain seq x y z
N MET A 1 47.02 -56.97 -5.62
CA MET A 1 45.92 -56.10 -6.09
C MET A 1 45.75 -54.97 -5.09
N PRO A 2 45.91 -53.70 -5.46
CA PRO A 2 45.57 -52.59 -4.57
C PRO A 2 44.07 -52.28 -4.70
N ILE A 3 43.40 -52.13 -3.55
CA ILE A 3 42.03 -51.65 -3.46
C ILE A 3 42.09 -50.12 -3.46
N ILE A 4 41.56 -49.49 -4.50
CA ILE A 4 41.39 -48.04 -4.56
C ILE A 4 40.08 -47.70 -3.84
N LEU A 5 40.20 -47.12 -2.64
CA LEU A 5 39.06 -46.61 -1.88
C LEU A 5 38.68 -45.24 -2.44
N LEU A 6 37.59 -45.16 -3.20
CA LEU A 6 37.06 -43.91 -3.72
C LEU A 6 36.23 -43.22 -2.62
N ILE A 7 36.79 -42.20 -1.98
CA ILE A 7 36.06 -41.36 -1.03
C ILE A 7 35.24 -40.34 -1.83
N CYS A 8 33.96 -40.61 -2.03
CA CYS A 8 33.01 -39.61 -2.54
C CYS A 8 32.73 -38.58 -1.44
N VAL A 9 33.47 -37.47 -1.46
CA VAL A 9 33.12 -36.30 -0.66
C VAL A 9 31.89 -35.67 -1.30
N HIS A 10 30.72 -35.94 -0.73
CA HIS A 10 29.50 -35.18 -1.05
C HIS A 10 29.69 -33.76 -0.51
N ILE A 11 30.15 -32.87 -1.38
CA ILE A 11 30.06 -31.43 -1.15
C ILE A 11 28.58 -31.11 -1.25
N SER A 12 27.88 -31.08 -0.11
CA SER A 12 26.56 -30.46 -0.02
C SER A 12 26.72 -29.02 -0.44
N THR A 13 26.44 -28.72 -1.71
CA THR A 13 26.23 -27.36 -2.18
C THR A 13 24.96 -26.87 -1.50
N TYR A 14 25.07 -26.40 -0.26
CA TYR A 14 24.16 -25.39 0.23
C TYR A 14 24.20 -24.27 -0.80
N ALA A 15 23.07 -24.00 -1.44
CA ALA A 15 22.92 -22.85 -2.29
C ALA A 15 23.25 -21.61 -1.45
N GLN A 16 24.48 -21.13 -1.53
CA GLN A 16 24.84 -19.83 -0.99
C GLN A 16 24.03 -18.82 -1.80
N MET A 17 23.09 -18.13 -1.15
CA MET A 17 22.36 -17.01 -1.73
C MET A 17 23.40 -15.96 -2.14
N PRO A 18 23.68 -15.77 -3.44
CA PRO A 18 24.78 -14.91 -3.85
C PRO A 18 24.33 -13.46 -3.66
N ASP A 19 24.98 -12.75 -2.74
CA ASP A 19 24.94 -11.29 -2.54
C ASP A 19 23.55 -10.65 -2.38
N TRP A 20 22.64 -11.28 -1.62
CA TRP A 20 21.41 -10.58 -1.22
C TRP A 20 21.72 -9.61 -0.09
N ALA A 21 21.39 -8.33 -0.28
CA ALA A 21 21.40 -7.37 0.82
C ALA A 21 20.10 -7.49 1.61
N MET A 22 20.16 -7.27 2.93
CA MET A 22 19.00 -7.30 3.81
C MET A 22 18.90 -5.98 4.56
N MET A 23 17.70 -5.40 4.58
CA MET A 23 17.38 -4.24 5.41
C MET A 23 16.18 -4.60 6.28
N LYS A 24 16.20 -4.15 7.54
CA LYS A 24 15.03 -4.17 8.41
C LYS A 24 14.65 -2.74 8.74
N ASP A 25 13.42 -2.35 8.47
CA ASP A 25 12.93 -1.04 8.88
C ASP A 25 12.57 -1.02 10.38
N LYS A 26 12.23 0.16 10.87
CA LYS A 26 11.90 0.38 12.28
C LYS A 26 10.63 -0.31 12.75
N GLU A 27 9.70 -0.53 11.83
CA GLU A 27 8.47 -1.27 12.10
C GLU A 27 8.73 -2.78 12.13
N GLY A 28 9.97 -3.19 11.82
CA GLY A 28 10.42 -4.56 11.83
C GLY A 28 10.16 -5.30 10.52
N ASN A 29 9.78 -4.60 9.45
CA ASN A 29 9.61 -5.22 8.14
C ASN A 29 10.98 -5.52 7.54
N THR A 30 11.13 -6.72 6.99
CA THR A 30 12.36 -7.17 6.35
C THR A 30 12.24 -7.03 4.84
N TYR A 31 13.27 -6.46 4.23
CA TYR A 31 13.43 -6.32 2.80
C TYR A 31 14.70 -7.03 2.37
N TYR A 32 14.59 -7.83 1.33
CA TYR A 32 15.71 -8.51 0.68
C TYR A 32 15.92 -7.91 -0.71
N PHE A 33 17.16 -7.60 -1.04
CA PHE A 33 17.53 -6.99 -2.32
C PHE A 33 18.40 -7.95 -3.09
N ASP A 34 17.99 -8.29 -4.32
CA ASP A 34 18.85 -9.06 -5.22
C ASP A 34 19.89 -8.16 -5.92
N LYS A 35 20.82 -8.78 -6.66
CA LYS A 35 21.87 -8.04 -7.40
C LYS A 35 21.34 -7.10 -8.49
N SER A 36 20.09 -7.30 -8.94
CA SER A 36 19.43 -6.41 -9.89
C SER A 36 18.69 -5.26 -9.20
N GLY A 37 18.76 -5.19 -7.87
CA GLY A 37 18.07 -4.23 -7.03
C GLY A 37 16.58 -4.55 -6.83
N LYS A 38 16.10 -5.75 -7.16
CA LYS A 38 14.69 -6.11 -6.91
C LYS A 38 14.48 -6.31 -5.42
N ILE A 39 13.31 -5.90 -4.95
CA ILE A 39 12.96 -5.94 -3.53
C ILE A 39 12.02 -7.13 -3.30
N TYR A 40 12.34 -7.97 -2.34
CA TYR A 40 11.50 -9.06 -1.87
C TYR A 40 11.16 -8.80 -0.41
N THR A 41 9.94 -9.16 -0.04
CA THR A 41 9.45 -9.11 1.35
C THR A 41 9.05 -10.51 1.75
N ASP A 42 8.77 -10.74 3.03
CA ASP A 42 8.25 -12.02 3.51
C ASP A 42 7.06 -12.48 2.62
N ASP A 43 7.15 -13.69 2.06
CA ASP A 43 6.27 -14.25 1.01
C ASP A 43 4.86 -14.57 1.54
N VAL A 44 4.08 -13.54 1.87
CA VAL A 44 2.65 -13.67 2.19
C VAL A 44 1.84 -13.18 1.00
N GLU A 45 0.98 -14.04 0.46
CA GLU A 45 0.07 -13.64 -0.62
C GLU A 45 -0.80 -12.47 -0.16
N SER A 46 -0.89 -11.41 -0.97
CA SER A 46 -1.72 -10.25 -0.65
C SER A 46 -3.18 -10.65 -0.40
N ALA A 47 -3.66 -10.34 0.80
CA ALA A 47 -5.07 -10.49 1.19
C ALA A 47 -5.98 -9.46 0.50
N TYR A 48 -5.41 -8.46 -0.19
CA TYR A 48 -6.15 -7.36 -0.81
C TYR A 48 -6.19 -7.55 -2.32
N LYS A 49 -7.34 -7.96 -2.84
CA LYS A 49 -7.55 -8.14 -4.29
C LYS A 49 -8.39 -6.99 -4.85
N PRO A 50 -7.93 -6.30 -5.90
CA PRO A 50 -8.69 -5.22 -6.51
C PRO A 50 -9.89 -5.74 -7.31
N VAL A 51 -11.00 -5.00 -7.24
CA VAL A 51 -12.17 -5.26 -8.07
C VAL A 51 -12.01 -4.57 -9.43
N SER A 52 -12.23 -5.31 -10.50
CA SER A 52 -12.25 -4.79 -11.87
C SER A 52 -13.62 -4.95 -12.52
N ARG A 53 -13.84 -4.20 -13.60
CA ARG A 53 -15.07 -4.27 -14.43
C ARG A 53 -15.37 -5.68 -14.96
N ASP A 54 -14.34 -6.45 -15.31
CA ASP A 54 -14.51 -7.74 -15.98
C ASP A 54 -14.99 -8.85 -15.03
N GLY A 55 -14.75 -8.69 -13.72
CA GLY A 55 -15.19 -9.63 -12.69
C GLY A 55 -16.49 -9.24 -11.97
N LEU A 56 -17.22 -8.23 -12.46
CA LEU A 56 -18.33 -7.62 -11.71
C LEU A 56 -19.42 -8.60 -11.27
N GLU A 57 -19.86 -9.50 -12.15
CA GLU A 57 -20.89 -10.48 -11.83
C GLU A 57 -20.46 -11.39 -10.66
N TYR A 58 -19.22 -11.89 -10.75
CA TYR A 58 -18.60 -12.67 -9.68
C TYR A 58 -18.53 -11.87 -8.38
N TYR A 59 -18.02 -10.64 -8.41
CA TYR A 59 -17.86 -9.82 -7.21
C TYR A 59 -19.22 -9.47 -6.57
N THR A 60 -20.24 -9.13 -7.36
CA THR A 60 -21.58 -8.83 -6.85
C THR A 60 -22.21 -10.04 -6.14
N ALA A 61 -22.08 -11.24 -6.72
CA ALA A 61 -22.54 -12.47 -6.07
C ALA A 61 -21.70 -12.78 -4.81
N LYS A 62 -20.38 -12.59 -4.88
CA LYS A 62 -19.44 -12.84 -3.80
C LYS A 62 -19.73 -11.98 -2.56
N VAL A 63 -20.06 -10.69 -2.74
CA VAL A 63 -20.49 -9.80 -1.64
C VAL A 63 -21.61 -10.44 -0.83
N LYS A 64 -22.71 -10.80 -1.50
CA LYS A 64 -23.90 -11.35 -0.85
C LYS A 64 -23.61 -12.70 -0.18
N SER A 65 -22.77 -13.53 -0.81
CA SER A 65 -22.35 -14.82 -0.26
C SER A 65 -21.49 -14.67 0.99
N LEU A 66 -20.48 -13.79 0.98
CA LEU A 66 -19.58 -13.56 2.11
C LEU A 66 -20.33 -12.99 3.31
N TRP A 67 -21.27 -12.08 3.07
CA TRP A 67 -22.10 -11.53 4.14
C TRP A 67 -22.89 -12.63 4.86
N LYS A 68 -23.57 -13.50 4.10
CA LYS A 68 -24.34 -14.63 4.63
C LYS A 68 -23.46 -15.62 5.39
N ALA A 69 -22.24 -15.86 4.91
CA ALA A 69 -21.25 -16.74 5.56
C ALA A 69 -20.58 -16.10 6.79
N GLY A 70 -20.89 -14.85 7.13
CA GLY A 70 -20.32 -14.16 8.30
C GLY A 70 -19.01 -13.43 8.03
N HIS A 71 -18.44 -13.51 6.82
CA HIS A 71 -17.25 -12.76 6.39
C HIS A 71 -17.59 -11.30 6.02
N ARG A 72 -18.15 -10.57 6.99
CA ARG A 72 -18.80 -9.27 6.75
C ARG A 72 -17.81 -8.16 6.36
N THR A 73 -16.64 -8.10 6.99
CA THR A 73 -15.62 -7.10 6.65
C THR A 73 -15.14 -7.28 5.20
N GLN A 74 -14.80 -8.50 4.79
CA GLN A 74 -14.45 -8.80 3.39
C GLN A 74 -15.60 -8.50 2.41
N SER A 75 -16.84 -8.82 2.80
CA SER A 75 -18.02 -8.46 2.02
C SER A 75 -18.12 -6.94 1.80
N LEU A 76 -17.85 -6.12 2.82
CA LEU A 76 -17.91 -4.66 2.70
C LEU A 76 -16.72 -4.09 1.93
N VAL A 77 -15.53 -4.67 2.04
CA VAL A 77 -14.37 -4.29 1.21
C VAL A 77 -14.71 -4.42 -0.28
N ILE A 78 -15.27 -5.56 -0.70
CA ILE A 78 -15.67 -5.78 -2.09
C ILE A 78 -16.83 -4.85 -2.48
N ALA A 79 -17.82 -4.66 -1.61
CA ALA A 79 -18.95 -3.76 -1.88
C ALA A 79 -18.50 -2.31 -2.11
N LYS A 80 -17.63 -1.77 -1.24
CA LYS A 80 -17.03 -0.44 -1.40
C LYS A 80 -16.20 -0.34 -2.67
N SER A 81 -15.41 -1.37 -2.99
CA SER A 81 -14.64 -1.44 -4.24
C SER A 81 -15.55 -1.35 -5.47
N ILE A 82 -16.67 -2.08 -5.51
CA ILE A 82 -17.64 -1.98 -6.62
C ILE A 82 -18.20 -0.56 -6.73
N LEU A 83 -18.52 0.08 -5.60
CA LEU A 83 -19.04 1.45 -5.57
C LEU A 83 -18.00 2.50 -5.98
N ALA A 84 -16.71 2.21 -5.82
CA ALA A 84 -15.62 3.10 -6.20
C ALA A 84 -15.23 3.00 -7.69
N LEU A 85 -15.70 1.98 -8.42
CA LEU A 85 -15.44 1.85 -9.86
C LEU A 85 -15.96 3.05 -10.65
N LYS A 86 -15.16 3.51 -11.63
CA LYS A 86 -15.60 4.47 -12.64
C LYS A 86 -16.75 3.89 -13.45
N GLU A 87 -17.78 4.72 -13.66
CA GLU A 87 -18.97 4.36 -14.43
C GLU A 87 -18.70 4.36 -15.94
N SER A 88 -17.89 3.39 -16.37
CA SER A 88 -17.45 3.21 -17.76
C SER A 88 -18.42 2.40 -18.62
N SER A 89 -19.42 1.74 -18.01
CA SER A 89 -20.43 0.95 -18.72
C SER A 89 -21.73 0.82 -17.93
N MET A 90 -22.82 0.49 -18.61
CA MET A 90 -24.11 0.21 -17.99
C MET A 90 -24.05 -0.97 -17.00
N ASN A 91 -23.16 -1.94 -17.22
CA ASN A 91 -22.95 -3.06 -16.31
C ASN A 91 -22.40 -2.59 -14.95
N VAL A 92 -21.43 -1.66 -14.96
CA VAL A 92 -20.90 -1.03 -13.74
C VAL A 92 -22.01 -0.29 -13.01
N VAL A 93 -22.79 0.53 -13.72
CA VAL A 93 -23.90 1.31 -13.14
C VAL A 93 -24.93 0.39 -12.46
N LYS A 94 -25.32 -0.71 -13.12
CA LYS A 94 -26.25 -1.69 -12.55
C LYS A 94 -25.67 -2.39 -11.31
N ALA A 95 -24.41 -2.80 -11.35
CA ALA A 95 -23.73 -3.43 -10.23
C ALA A 95 -23.67 -2.48 -9.01
N LYS A 96 -23.30 -1.21 -9.23
CA LYS A 96 -23.30 -0.18 -8.18
C LYS A 96 -24.68 0.02 -7.57
N LYS A 97 -25.73 0.07 -8.39
CA LYS A 97 -27.11 0.20 -7.92
C LYS A 97 -27.53 -0.98 -7.04
N ASP A 98 -27.28 -2.22 -7.48
CA ASP A 98 -27.59 -3.44 -6.71
C ASP A 98 -26.81 -3.47 -5.37
N ILE A 99 -25.51 -3.21 -5.40
CA ILE A 99 -24.67 -3.20 -4.20
C ILE A 99 -25.07 -2.08 -3.24
N ASN A 100 -25.42 -0.89 -3.73
CA ASN A 100 -25.89 0.20 -2.89
C ASN A 100 -27.21 -0.16 -2.19
N ALA A 101 -28.16 -0.80 -2.90
CA ALA A 101 -29.40 -1.28 -2.29
C ALA A 101 -29.12 -2.34 -1.22
N PHE A 102 -28.22 -3.29 -1.49
CA PHE A 102 -27.76 -4.27 -0.52
C PHE A 102 -27.14 -3.62 0.73
N MET A 103 -26.21 -2.67 0.58
CA MET A 103 -25.58 -2.00 1.72
C MET A 103 -26.60 -1.24 2.57
N ARG A 104 -27.56 -0.55 1.95
CA ARG A 104 -28.63 0.15 2.67
C ARG A 104 -29.50 -0.81 3.48
N ASP A 105 -29.90 -1.94 2.90
CA ASP A 105 -30.65 -2.98 3.61
C ASP A 105 -29.85 -3.54 4.81
N MET A 106 -28.56 -3.80 4.63
CA MET A 106 -27.69 -4.28 5.72
C MET A 106 -27.51 -3.23 6.82
N GLN A 107 -27.35 -1.96 6.45
CA GLN A 107 -27.26 -0.85 7.40
C GLN A 107 -28.55 -0.71 8.21
N MET A 108 -29.72 -0.79 7.56
CA MET A 108 -31.02 -0.75 8.23
C MET A 108 -31.21 -1.91 9.22
N LYS A 109 -30.80 -3.13 8.82
CA LYS A 109 -30.96 -4.34 9.65
C LYS A 109 -29.99 -4.43 10.83
N HIS A 110 -28.77 -3.91 10.67
CA HIS A 110 -27.69 -4.12 11.65
C HIS A 110 -27.24 -2.86 12.38
N GLY A 111 -27.72 -1.66 11.96
CA GLY A 111 -27.50 -0.39 12.65
C GLY A 111 -26.04 -0.14 13.01
N LYS A 112 -25.76 0.10 14.29
CA LYS A 112 -24.41 0.38 14.80
C LYS A 112 -23.38 -0.70 14.44
N ARG A 113 -23.76 -1.98 14.47
CA ARG A 113 -22.84 -3.08 14.12
C ARG A 113 -22.39 -3.00 12.65
N PHE A 114 -23.25 -2.53 11.75
CA PHE A 114 -22.86 -2.28 10.36
C PHE A 114 -21.82 -1.16 10.27
N VAL A 115 -21.99 -0.09 11.04
CA VAL A 115 -21.05 1.05 11.09
C VAL A 115 -19.67 0.58 11.54
N ASP A 116 -19.60 -0.23 12.59
CA ASP A 116 -18.34 -0.76 13.12
C ASP A 116 -17.61 -1.64 12.08
N ILE A 117 -18.32 -2.58 11.45
CA ILE A 117 -17.76 -3.43 10.38
C ILE A 117 -17.34 -2.59 9.17
N SER A 118 -18.13 -1.57 8.82
CA SER A 118 -17.79 -0.67 7.71
C SER A 118 -16.50 0.10 8.00
N ARG A 119 -16.27 0.50 9.26
CA ARG A 119 -15.01 1.16 9.68
C ARG A 119 -13.82 0.20 9.65
N GLU A 120 -14.03 -1.09 9.90
CA GLU A 120 -12.99 -2.12 9.72
C GLU A 120 -12.67 -2.35 8.24
N ALA A 121 -13.65 -2.22 7.35
CA ALA A 121 -13.50 -2.31 5.89
C ALA A 121 -12.98 -1.00 5.28
N TRP A 122 -11.95 -0.40 5.86
CA TRP A 122 -11.50 0.96 5.53
C TRP A 122 -10.63 1.07 4.26
N LEU A 123 -9.90 0.00 3.92
CA LEU A 123 -9.06 -0.07 2.73
C LEU A 123 -9.76 -0.92 1.66
N TYR A 124 -9.96 -0.34 0.49
CA TYR A 124 -10.58 -1.04 -0.64
C TYR A 124 -9.96 -0.58 -1.96
N LEU A 125 -10.04 -1.45 -2.97
CA LEU A 125 -9.19 -1.38 -4.15
C LEU A 125 -10.00 -1.59 -5.43
N THR A 126 -9.74 -0.76 -6.44
CA THR A 126 -10.22 -1.02 -7.80
C THR A 126 -9.06 -1.19 -8.76
N LYS A 127 -9.31 -1.86 -9.88
CA LYS A 127 -8.37 -1.97 -10.99
C LYS A 127 -9.05 -1.55 -12.28
N GLU A 128 -8.49 -0.54 -12.92
CA GLU A 128 -8.87 -0.07 -14.25
C GLU A 128 -7.65 -0.22 -15.15
N ASP A 129 -7.77 -1.09 -16.17
CA ASP A 129 -6.67 -1.47 -17.05
C ASP A 129 -5.43 -1.94 -16.25
N THR A 130 -4.34 -1.19 -16.34
CA THR A 130 -3.06 -1.47 -15.66
C THR A 130 -2.87 -0.63 -14.38
N THR A 131 -3.89 0.10 -13.94
CA THR A 131 -3.81 1.00 -12.78
C THR A 131 -4.67 0.46 -11.65
N MET A 132 -4.05 0.29 -10.48
CA MET A 132 -4.77 -0.01 -9.24
C MET A 132 -5.05 1.29 -8.51
N TYR A 133 -6.32 1.55 -8.19
CA TYR A 133 -6.70 2.67 -7.32
C TYR A 133 -6.90 2.16 -5.90
N VAL A 134 -6.25 2.81 -4.96
CA VAL A 134 -6.32 2.49 -3.54
C VAL A 134 -7.11 3.58 -2.83
N PHE A 135 -8.11 3.17 -2.06
CA PHE A 135 -8.98 4.08 -1.32
C PHE A 135 -8.89 3.76 0.17
N ASN A 136 -8.70 4.79 0.97
CA ASN A 136 -8.85 4.75 2.41
C ASN A 136 -9.99 5.68 2.79
N ASP A 137 -11.03 5.19 3.48
CA ASP A 137 -12.14 6.04 3.94
C ASP A 137 -12.14 6.29 5.45
N LYS A 138 -11.14 5.78 6.18
CA LYS A 138 -10.96 6.00 7.61
C LYS A 138 -10.14 7.26 7.90
N VAL A 139 -9.02 7.42 7.22
CA VAL A 139 -8.29 8.70 7.11
C VAL A 139 -8.23 9.03 5.61
N PRO A 140 -9.19 9.82 5.10
CA PRO A 140 -9.52 9.77 3.68
C PRO A 140 -8.40 10.12 2.70
N TYR A 141 -8.06 9.19 1.80
CA TYR A 141 -7.19 9.43 0.65
C TYR A 141 -7.50 8.50 -0.51
N ILE A 142 -7.02 8.90 -1.70
CA ILE A 142 -7.01 8.10 -2.93
C ILE A 142 -5.62 8.18 -3.53
N VAL A 143 -5.10 7.06 -4.03
CA VAL A 143 -3.84 7.02 -4.79
C VAL A 143 -3.94 6.02 -5.94
N ALA A 144 -3.31 6.35 -7.08
CA ALA A 144 -3.22 5.49 -8.24
C ALA A 144 -1.83 4.85 -8.32
N LEU A 145 -1.78 3.53 -8.28
CA LEU A 145 -0.57 2.74 -8.42
C LEU A 145 -0.50 2.18 -9.83
N GLN A 146 0.47 2.68 -10.60
CA GLN A 146 0.77 2.18 -11.94
C GLN A 146 1.62 0.91 -11.87
N GLY A 147 1.48 0.05 -12.88
CA GLY A 147 2.17 -1.23 -12.95
C GLY A 147 1.42 -2.36 -12.24
N ASN A 148 2.08 -3.49 -12.07
CA ASN A 148 1.52 -4.64 -11.36
C ASN A 148 1.79 -4.48 -9.85
N ALA A 149 1.01 -3.60 -9.24
CA ALA A 149 1.08 -3.30 -7.81
C ALA A 149 0.20 -4.23 -6.97
N GLU A 150 0.67 -4.54 -5.76
CA GLU A 150 -0.07 -5.31 -4.76
C GLU A 150 0.11 -4.71 -3.36
N ILE A 151 -0.91 -4.83 -2.52
CA ILE A 151 -0.82 -4.38 -1.12
C ILE A 151 -0.19 -5.50 -0.29
N ILE A 152 1.00 -5.26 0.23
CA ILE A 152 1.76 -6.22 1.04
C ILE A 152 1.18 -6.28 2.45
N ALA A 153 0.88 -5.11 3.03
CA ALA A 153 0.37 -5.01 4.38
C ALA A 153 -0.48 -3.76 4.55
N ALA A 154 -1.47 -3.84 5.44
CA ALA A 154 -2.15 -2.65 5.94
C ALA A 154 -2.58 -2.84 7.38
N LYS A 155 -2.54 -1.76 8.15
CA LYS A 155 -2.91 -1.73 9.57
C LYS A 155 -3.65 -0.44 9.88
N SER A 156 -4.57 -0.50 10.82
CA SER A 156 -5.18 0.68 11.39
C SER A 156 -5.15 0.64 12.91
N VAL A 157 -5.02 1.81 13.53
CA VAL A 157 -5.07 2.00 14.98
C VAL A 157 -6.07 3.11 15.26
N ASP A 158 -6.92 2.90 16.26
CA ASP A 158 -7.86 3.90 16.74
C ASP A 158 -7.69 4.14 18.24
N SER A 159 -7.84 5.39 18.62
CA SER A 159 -8.04 5.84 19.99
C SER A 159 -9.13 6.92 20.00
N LEU A 160 -9.47 7.45 21.18
CA LEU A 160 -10.57 8.42 21.32
C LEU A 160 -10.36 9.71 20.50
N GLN A 161 -9.11 10.15 20.36
CA GLN A 161 -8.74 11.45 19.79
C GLN A 161 -7.74 11.36 18.64
N TYR A 162 -7.44 10.13 18.20
CA TYR A 162 -6.43 9.86 17.19
C TYR A 162 -6.76 8.57 16.45
N SER A 163 -6.68 8.62 15.12
CA SER A 163 -6.77 7.46 14.25
C SER A 163 -5.58 7.46 13.29
N SER A 164 -5.02 6.28 13.03
CA SER A 164 -3.93 6.11 12.08
C SER A 164 -4.15 4.89 11.21
N THR A 165 -3.72 5.01 9.97
CA THR A 165 -3.71 3.93 8.99
C THR A 165 -2.35 3.89 8.32
N VAL A 166 -1.80 2.70 8.18
CA VAL A 166 -0.56 2.44 7.48
C VAL A 166 -0.85 1.42 6.40
N MET A 167 -0.38 1.67 5.18
CA MET A 167 -0.48 0.74 4.06
C MET A 167 0.87 0.66 3.36
N ARG A 168 1.27 -0.55 3.00
CA ARG A 168 2.48 -0.83 2.23
C ARG A 168 2.12 -1.58 0.96
N ALA A 169 2.59 -1.08 -0.17
CA ALA A 169 2.44 -1.69 -1.48
C ALA A 169 3.80 -2.03 -2.08
N GLY A 170 3.86 -3.17 -2.77
CA GLY A 170 4.95 -3.52 -3.66
C GLY A 170 4.52 -3.24 -5.09
N ILE A 171 5.40 -2.62 -5.88
CA ILE A 171 5.07 -2.15 -7.22
C ILE A 171 6.05 -2.78 -8.20
N ARG A 172 5.52 -3.42 -9.25
CA ARG A 172 6.29 -3.97 -10.36
C ARG A 172 6.00 -3.15 -11.61
N PHE A 173 7.02 -2.49 -12.15
CA PHE A 173 6.95 -1.76 -13.42
C PHE A 173 7.25 -2.67 -14.62
N SER A 174 7.69 -3.90 -14.35
CA SER A 174 7.98 -4.95 -15.33
C SER A 174 7.40 -6.29 -14.86
N ASP A 175 7.13 -7.22 -15.80
CA ASP A 175 6.57 -8.55 -15.50
C ASP A 175 7.61 -9.54 -14.96
N THR A 176 8.33 -9.14 -13.91
CA THR A 176 9.39 -9.94 -13.27
C THR A 176 9.11 -10.16 -11.78
N SER A 177 9.74 -11.19 -11.22
CA SER A 177 9.71 -11.43 -9.77
C SER A 177 10.41 -10.31 -9.01
N GLY A 178 10.06 -10.17 -7.72
CA GLY A 178 10.46 -9.03 -6.90
C GLY A 178 9.83 -7.70 -7.32
N TYR A 179 9.77 -6.77 -6.37
CA TYR A 179 9.25 -5.42 -6.57
C TYR A 179 10.32 -4.50 -7.15
N ASP A 180 9.89 -3.58 -8.01
CA ASP A 180 10.71 -2.47 -8.48
C ASP A 180 10.70 -1.30 -7.50
N ALA A 181 9.65 -1.14 -6.71
CA ALA A 181 9.57 -0.13 -5.68
C ALA A 181 8.66 -0.60 -4.53
N ILE A 182 8.93 -0.07 -3.33
CA ILE A 182 8.03 -0.18 -2.19
C ILE A 182 7.43 1.20 -1.94
N MET A 183 6.12 1.24 -1.74
CA MET A 183 5.41 2.44 -1.33
C MET A 183 4.76 2.23 0.04
N THR A 184 4.89 3.20 0.93
CA THR A 184 4.21 3.24 2.21
C THR A 184 3.40 4.52 2.31
N ILE A 185 2.15 4.41 2.76
CA ILE A 185 1.32 5.55 3.14
C ILE A 185 1.01 5.43 4.63
N VAL A 186 1.39 6.44 5.39
CA VAL A 186 0.91 6.69 6.74
C VAL A 186 -0.08 7.83 6.67
N ALA A 187 -1.29 7.63 7.19
CA ALA A 187 -2.32 8.65 7.27
C ALA A 187 -2.87 8.71 8.70
N GLU A 188 -2.83 9.89 9.29
CA GLU A 188 -3.20 10.15 10.68
C GLU A 188 -4.28 11.23 10.75
N SER A 189 -5.20 11.08 11.70
CA SER A 189 -6.20 12.07 12.06
C SER A 189 -6.03 12.42 13.53
N PHE A 190 -5.95 13.71 13.84
CA PHE A 190 -5.76 14.26 15.18
C PHE A 190 -7.05 14.92 15.68
N ALA A 191 -7.13 15.17 16.99
CA ALA A 191 -8.25 15.92 17.58
C ALA A 191 -8.23 17.41 17.21
N GLY A 192 -7.05 17.99 17.04
CA GLY A 192 -6.85 19.40 16.66
C GLY A 192 -6.48 19.54 15.19
N THR A 193 -6.61 20.77 14.67
CA THR A 193 -6.13 21.12 13.33
C THR A 193 -4.61 21.17 13.28
N ILE A 194 -4.05 20.73 12.16
CA ILE A 194 -2.63 20.87 11.85
C ILE A 194 -2.44 22.26 11.23
N GLU A 195 -1.76 23.14 11.95
CA GLU A 195 -1.62 24.55 11.56
C GLU A 195 -0.75 24.75 10.31
N SER A 196 0.25 23.90 10.11
CA SER A 196 1.13 23.96 8.94
C SER A 196 1.85 22.64 8.71
N ILE A 197 2.42 22.49 7.51
CA ILE A 197 3.26 21.34 7.18
C ILE A 197 4.48 21.22 8.11
N ARG A 198 5.01 22.33 8.64
CA ARG A 198 6.14 22.33 9.57
C ARG A 198 5.79 21.66 10.91
N VAL A 199 4.57 21.89 11.40
CA VAL A 199 4.09 21.24 12.64
C VAL A 199 4.01 19.73 12.43
N LEU A 200 3.51 19.31 11.26
CA LEU A 200 3.42 17.89 10.90
C LEU A 200 4.80 17.25 10.71
N GLU A 201 5.73 17.96 10.07
CA GLU A 201 7.13 17.54 9.94
C GLU A 201 7.80 17.33 11.30
N GLN A 202 7.61 18.28 12.23
CA GLN A 202 8.16 18.18 13.57
C GLN A 202 7.56 16.99 14.33
N HIS A 203 6.24 16.76 14.20
CA HIS A 203 5.59 15.59 14.75
C HIS A 203 6.26 14.31 14.26
N TRP A 204 6.40 14.13 12.94
CA TRP A 204 7.00 12.92 12.38
C TRP A 204 8.49 12.76 12.65
N ARG A 205 9.28 13.83 12.71
CA ARG A 205 10.68 13.72 13.15
C ARG A 205 10.80 13.26 14.60
N THR A 206 9.80 13.56 15.43
CA THR A 206 9.77 13.14 16.84
C THR A 206 9.41 11.66 16.98
N VAL A 207 8.46 11.16 16.17
CA VAL A 207 8.03 9.76 16.23
C VAL A 207 8.86 8.82 15.33
N ALA A 208 9.50 9.36 14.29
CA ALA A 208 10.32 8.63 13.34
C ALA A 208 11.72 9.23 13.25
N PHE A 209 12.68 8.62 13.98
CA PHE A 209 14.10 8.80 13.64
C PHE A 209 14.37 8.12 12.29
N ASP A 210 14.97 8.79 11.32
CA ASP A 210 15.43 8.13 10.10
C ASP A 210 16.84 8.59 9.72
N THR A 211 17.47 7.82 8.83
CA THR A 211 18.82 8.08 8.32
C THR A 211 18.78 8.83 7.00
N PHE A 212 17.67 9.50 6.69
CA PHE A 212 17.43 10.04 5.37
C PHE A 212 18.11 11.38 5.21
N ASP A 213 18.89 11.50 4.14
CA ASP A 213 19.28 12.80 3.61
C ASP A 213 18.21 13.26 2.63
N ARG A 214 17.63 14.45 2.85
CA ARG A 214 16.47 14.94 2.11
C ARG A 214 16.82 16.19 1.31
N GLU A 215 16.37 16.21 0.05
CA GLU A 215 16.38 17.41 -0.79
C GLU A 215 14.94 17.84 -1.08
N LEU A 216 14.62 19.10 -0.79
CA LEU A 216 13.29 19.66 -1.00
C LEU A 216 13.05 19.90 -2.49
N LEU A 217 12.03 19.25 -3.06
CA LEU A 217 11.62 19.39 -4.46
C LEU A 217 10.47 20.39 -4.64
N LYS A 218 9.51 20.39 -3.72
CA LYS A 218 8.33 21.27 -3.76
C LYS A 218 7.83 21.56 -2.36
N TYR A 219 7.30 22.77 -2.15
CA TYR A 219 6.82 23.20 -0.84
C TYR A 219 5.61 24.15 -0.96
N SER A 220 4.68 24.04 -0.02
CA SER A 220 3.62 25.00 0.28
C SER A 220 3.29 24.93 1.78
N ASP A 221 2.38 25.77 2.27
CA ASP A 221 1.99 25.77 3.70
C ASP A 221 1.38 24.45 4.18
N SER A 222 0.83 23.66 3.27
CA SER A 222 0.15 22.39 3.53
C SER A 222 0.87 21.17 2.96
N MET A 223 1.99 21.34 2.26
CA MET A 223 2.63 20.23 1.53
C MET A 223 4.14 20.42 1.42
N ALA A 224 4.87 19.32 1.56
CA ALA A 224 6.29 19.28 1.24
C ALA A 224 6.60 17.97 0.51
N LEU A 225 7.28 18.07 -0.64
CA LEU A 225 7.77 16.93 -1.41
C LEU A 225 9.28 16.94 -1.37
N TYR A 226 9.86 15.84 -0.92
CA TYR A 226 11.30 15.61 -0.83
C TYR A 226 11.70 14.50 -1.79
N SER A 227 12.91 14.58 -2.34
CA SER A 227 13.68 13.38 -2.66
C SER A 227 14.50 13.00 -1.43
N PHE A 228 14.84 11.72 -1.29
CA PHE A 228 15.72 11.29 -0.21
C PHE A 228 16.65 10.15 -0.62
N VAL A 229 17.74 10.03 0.14
CA VAL A 229 18.68 8.92 0.09
C VAL A 229 18.93 8.39 1.51
N THR A 230 18.97 7.07 1.71
CA THR A 230 19.37 6.47 2.99
C THR A 230 20.89 6.48 3.14
N ARG A 231 21.36 6.72 4.37
CA ARG A 231 22.80 6.66 4.70
C ARG A 231 23.30 5.25 5.08
N ASP A 232 22.56 4.21 4.70
CA ASP A 232 22.94 2.82 4.95
C ASP A 232 23.66 2.21 3.74
N ASN A 233 24.21 1.01 3.90
CA ASN A 233 25.00 0.34 2.86
C ASN A 233 24.20 0.00 1.59
N VAL A 234 22.86 0.05 1.63
CA VAL A 234 21.99 -0.26 0.48
C VAL A 234 21.72 0.99 -0.36
N GLU A 235 21.91 2.20 0.20
CA GLU A 235 21.68 3.50 -0.47
C GLU A 235 20.33 3.54 -1.21
N LEU A 236 19.23 3.32 -0.48
CA LEU A 236 17.90 3.46 -1.03
C LEU A 236 17.62 4.90 -1.41
N LYS A 237 17.00 5.08 -2.56
CA LYS A 237 16.54 6.38 -3.08
C LYS A 237 15.04 6.40 -3.19
N GLY A 238 14.45 7.55 -2.94
CA GLY A 238 13.01 7.69 -2.99
C GLY A 238 12.51 9.10 -3.02
N MET A 239 11.20 9.21 -2.90
CA MET A 239 10.46 10.45 -2.78
C MET A 239 9.50 10.34 -1.59
N GLU A 240 9.33 11.44 -0.88
CA GLU A 240 8.49 11.55 0.31
C GLU A 240 7.60 12.79 0.18
N LEU A 241 6.29 12.56 0.10
CA LEU A 241 5.28 13.59 0.13
C LEU A 241 4.68 13.65 1.54
N LEU A 242 4.80 14.82 2.16
CA LEU A 242 4.10 15.20 3.36
C LEU A 242 2.94 16.11 2.98
N LEU A 243 1.75 15.83 3.51
CA LEU A 243 0.55 16.63 3.27
C LEU A 243 -0.23 16.83 4.57
N ALA A 244 -0.63 18.06 4.85
CA ALA A 244 -1.53 18.44 5.93
C ALA A 244 -2.86 18.94 5.34
N LYS A 245 -3.98 18.40 5.81
CA LYS A 245 -5.32 18.89 5.47
C LYS A 245 -6.20 18.87 6.72
N GLU A 246 -6.61 20.04 7.18
CA GLU A 246 -7.43 20.20 8.39
C GLU A 246 -6.75 19.54 9.60
N ASN A 247 -7.35 18.50 10.17
CA ASN A 247 -6.82 17.71 11.27
C ASN A 247 -6.14 16.40 10.80
N ARG A 248 -5.82 16.26 9.52
CA ARG A 248 -5.30 15.03 8.91
C ARG A 248 -3.90 15.24 8.33
N GLY A 249 -2.98 14.36 8.68
CA GLY A 249 -1.61 14.34 8.17
C GLY A 249 -1.34 13.08 7.35
N TYR A 250 -0.63 13.21 6.22
CA TYR A 250 -0.27 12.11 5.35
C TYR A 250 1.21 12.11 5.00
N CYS A 251 1.87 10.98 5.17
CA CYS A 251 3.23 10.73 4.73
C CYS A 251 3.19 9.61 3.69
N VAL A 252 3.48 9.96 2.44
CA VAL A 252 3.52 9.05 1.30
C VAL A 252 4.97 8.91 0.88
N ARG A 253 5.51 7.69 0.97
CA ARG A 253 6.91 7.41 0.68
C ARG A 253 7.00 6.32 -0.36
N ILE A 254 7.74 6.55 -1.43
CA ILE A 254 8.07 5.51 -2.41
C ILE A 254 9.58 5.43 -2.56
N PHE A 255 10.14 4.23 -2.49
CA PHE A 255 11.59 4.02 -2.51
C PHE A 255 11.99 2.77 -3.26
N THR A 256 13.24 2.77 -3.69
CA THR A 256 13.89 1.66 -4.38
C THR A 256 15.42 1.77 -4.28
N THR A 257 16.17 0.84 -4.88
CA THR A 257 17.62 0.97 -4.99
C THR A 257 18.01 2.07 -5.98
N LYS A 258 19.23 2.59 -5.86
CA LYS A 258 19.72 3.69 -6.70
C LYS A 258 19.55 3.44 -8.20
N GLU A 259 19.95 2.27 -8.70
CA GLU A 259 19.88 1.91 -10.12
C GLU A 259 18.44 1.92 -10.63
N ARG A 260 17.51 1.40 -9.82
CA ARG A 260 16.08 1.40 -10.15
C ARG A 260 15.46 2.78 -10.07
N TYR A 261 15.89 3.60 -9.12
CA TYR A 261 15.41 4.97 -9.00
C TYR A 261 15.72 5.76 -10.27
N ASP A 262 16.95 5.64 -10.79
CA ASP A 262 17.35 6.30 -12.03
C ASP A 262 16.51 5.83 -13.23
N LEU A 263 16.08 4.58 -13.25
CA LEU A 263 15.21 4.01 -14.29
C LEU A 263 13.74 4.42 -14.16
N TYR A 264 13.21 4.54 -12.95
CA TYR A 264 11.77 4.66 -12.69
C TYR A 264 11.32 5.95 -11.99
N LYS A 265 12.23 6.92 -11.77
CA LYS A 265 11.93 8.18 -11.05
C LYS A 265 10.68 8.89 -11.56
N ASP A 266 10.44 8.95 -12.86
CA ASP A 266 9.32 9.68 -13.44
C ASP A 266 7.99 8.94 -13.21
N THR A 267 8.02 7.60 -13.28
CA THR A 267 6.89 6.75 -12.91
C THR A 267 6.59 6.87 -11.41
N MET A 268 7.62 6.84 -10.56
CA MET A 268 7.47 7.03 -9.11
C MET A 268 6.89 8.41 -8.76
N LEU A 269 7.35 9.47 -9.44
CA LEU A 269 6.82 10.82 -9.28
C LEU A 269 5.35 10.91 -9.72
N THR A 270 4.99 10.23 -10.80
CA THR A 270 3.59 10.14 -11.27
C THR A 270 2.70 9.47 -10.23
N ILE A 271 3.18 8.39 -9.62
CA ILE A 271 2.45 7.68 -8.54
C ILE A 271 2.27 8.59 -7.33
N ILE A 272 3.33 9.25 -6.85
CA ILE A 272 3.22 10.19 -5.72
C ILE A 272 2.26 11.34 -6.02
N ASN A 273 2.35 11.94 -7.21
CA ASN A 273 1.48 13.06 -7.59
C ASN A 273 0.02 12.65 -7.81
N SER A 274 -0.27 11.35 -7.92
CA SER A 274 -1.65 10.84 -7.96
C SER A 274 -2.32 10.82 -6.58
N PHE A 275 -1.55 10.96 -5.51
CA PHE A 275 -2.08 11.00 -4.15
C PHE A 275 -2.98 12.23 -3.98
N SER A 276 -4.19 12.00 -3.49
CA SER A 276 -5.16 13.05 -3.26
C SER A 276 -6.02 12.75 -2.04
N THR A 277 -6.56 13.82 -1.45
CA THR A 277 -7.44 13.73 -0.29
C THR A 277 -8.76 14.41 -0.62
N PRO A 278 -9.90 13.69 -0.56
CA PRO A 278 -11.22 14.30 -0.68
C PRO A 278 -11.48 15.28 0.47
#